data_AF-A0A948F3W2-F1
#
_entry.id   AF-A0A948F3W2-F1
#
_cell.length_a   1.000
_cell.length_b   1.000
_cell.length_c   1.000
_cell.angle_alpha   90.00
_cell.angle_beta   90.00
_cell.angle_gamma   90.00
#
_symmetry.space_group_name_H-M   'P 1'
#
loop_
_entity.id
_entity.type
_entity.pdbx_description
1 polymer ?
#
loop_
_entity_poly.entity_id
_entity_poly.type
_entity_poly.pdbx_seq_one_letter_code
_entity_poly.pdbx_strand_id
1 'polypeptide(L)'
;MESEPYFPQRAFVKHARGQEMRYHGRMETRADQIRREEVRLRAFQRRTDDLARLIISSDLPWVDIEIRIEALRREAERLFPLREHVFDLIYRPRFERLRRQWREPGREGPR
;
A
#
# COMPACT_ATOMS: atom_id res chain seq x y z
N MET A 1 -9.17 -19.94 25.65
CA MET A 1 -9.42 -20.20 24.23
C MET A 1 -8.05 -20.32 23.58
N GLU A 2 -7.50 -21.52 23.61
CA GLU A 2 -6.14 -21.80 23.13
C GLU A 2 -6.12 -21.70 21.61
N SER A 3 -5.30 -20.81 21.08
CA SER A 3 -5.14 -20.62 19.64
C SER A 3 -4.24 -21.71 19.07
N GLU A 4 -4.84 -22.66 18.37
CA GLU A 4 -4.14 -23.74 17.69
C GLU A 4 -3.23 -23.15 16.57
N PRO A 5 -1.93 -23.52 16.51
CA PRO A 5 -1.01 -23.00 15.51
C PRO A 5 -1.29 -23.57 14.12
N TYR A 6 -1.37 -22.69 13.10
CA TYR A 6 -1.54 -23.08 11.69
C TYR A 6 -0.23 -23.65 11.12
N PHE A 7 -0.24 -24.95 10.78
CA PHE A 7 0.85 -25.63 10.07
C PHE A 7 0.56 -25.70 8.56
N PRO A 8 1.40 -25.11 7.68
CA PRO A 8 1.29 -25.37 6.24
C PRO A 8 1.82 -26.77 5.91
N GLN A 9 1.05 -27.55 5.15
CA GLN A 9 1.21 -29.01 4.92
C GLN A 9 2.49 -29.46 4.17
N ARG A 10 3.48 -28.61 3.88
CA ARG A 10 4.66 -29.02 3.11
C ARG A 10 5.94 -28.28 3.51
N ALA A 11 6.57 -28.73 4.58
CA ALA A 11 8.01 -28.55 4.79
C ALA A 11 8.58 -29.83 5.40
N PHE A 12 8.71 -30.87 4.57
CA PHE A 12 9.54 -32.02 4.89
C PHE A 12 10.99 -31.64 4.65
N VAL A 13 11.80 -31.49 5.71
CA VAL A 13 13.26 -31.48 5.60
C VAL A 13 13.77 -32.80 6.16
N LYS A 14 14.23 -33.68 5.26
CA LYS A 14 14.87 -34.94 5.64
C LYS A 14 16.21 -34.67 6.34
N HIS A 15 16.44 -35.42 7.40
CA HIS A 15 17.61 -35.39 8.26
C HIS A 15 18.88 -35.88 7.53
N ALA A 16 19.96 -35.12 7.68
CA ALA A 16 21.31 -35.68 7.69
C ALA A 16 22.12 -34.98 8.78
N ARG A 17 22.42 -35.73 9.85
CA ARG A 17 23.37 -35.41 10.93
C ARG A 17 22.92 -34.35 11.95
N GLY A 18 22.22 -34.81 12.99
CA GLY A 18 22.53 -34.53 14.41
C GLY A 18 22.72 -33.10 14.92
N GLN A 19 22.32 -32.06 14.18
CA GLN A 19 22.31 -30.68 14.68
C GLN A 19 20.85 -30.22 14.79
N GLU A 20 20.39 -30.01 16.02
CA GLU A 20 19.18 -29.24 16.27
C GLU A 20 19.38 -27.83 15.72
N MET A 21 18.83 -27.54 14.54
CA MET A 21 18.61 -26.16 14.11
C MET A 21 17.50 -25.60 15.00
N ARG A 22 17.90 -24.88 16.05
CA ARG A 22 17.02 -23.99 16.79
C ARG A 22 16.56 -22.90 15.83
N TYR A 23 15.36 -23.04 15.29
CA TYR A 23 14.68 -21.92 14.66
C TYR A 23 14.37 -20.88 15.75
N HIS A 24 15.31 -19.94 15.98
CA HIS A 24 15.05 -18.70 16.70
C HIS A 24 14.41 -17.64 15.78
N GLY A 25 13.60 -18.08 14.81
CA GLY A 25 12.65 -17.20 14.13
C GLY A 25 11.39 -17.17 14.97
N ARG A 26 11.14 -16.05 15.67
CA ARG A 26 9.81 -15.79 16.27
C ARG A 26 8.78 -15.97 15.15
N MET A 27 7.98 -17.05 15.22
CA MET A 27 6.91 -17.32 14.27
C MET A 27 6.00 -16.08 14.23
N GLU A 28 5.85 -15.50 13.04
CA GLU A 28 5.03 -14.30 12.87
C GLU A 28 3.56 -14.68 13.11
N THR A 29 2.99 -14.17 14.21
CA THR A 29 1.60 -14.45 14.54
C THR A 29 0.67 -13.74 13.55
N ARG A 30 -0.59 -14.18 13.46
CA ARG A 30 -1.62 -13.44 12.70
C ARG A 30 -1.70 -11.96 13.13
N ALA A 31 -1.52 -11.67 14.42
CA ALA A 31 -1.50 -10.30 14.94
C ALA A 31 -0.27 -9.50 14.50
N ASP A 32 0.89 -10.15 14.31
CA ASP A 32 2.07 -9.52 13.73
C ASP A 32 1.83 -9.17 12.24
N GLN A 33 1.23 -10.10 11.48
CA GLN A 33 0.90 -9.90 10.06
C GLN A 33 -0.06 -8.71 9.86
N ILE A 34 -1.14 -8.66 10.66
CA ILE A 34 -2.11 -7.55 10.63
C ILE A 34 -1.41 -6.22 10.94
N ARG A 35 -0.59 -6.16 12.00
CA ARG A 35 0.14 -4.94 12.35
C ARG A 35 1.08 -4.48 11.24
N ARG A 36 1.77 -5.39 10.57
CA ARG A 36 2.62 -5.04 9.42
C ARG A 36 1.82 -4.50 8.25
N GLU A 37 0.67 -5.11 7.93
CA GLU A 37 -0.22 -4.62 6.88
C GLU A 37 -0.75 -3.21 7.23
N GLU A 38 -1.16 -2.97 8.47
CA GLU A 38 -1.59 -1.64 8.90
C GLU A 38 -0.49 -0.58 8.81
N VAL A 39 0.76 -0.92 9.18
CA VAL A 39 1.90 0.00 9.05
C VAL A 39 2.12 0.37 7.59
N ARG A 40 2.05 -0.62 6.68
CA ARG A 40 2.15 -0.37 5.23
C ARG A 40 1.00 0.50 4.73
N LEU A 41 -0.23 0.24 5.19
CA LEU A 41 -1.40 1.02 4.82
C LEU A 41 -1.28 2.48 5.26
N ARG A 42 -0.85 2.73 6.51
CA ARG A 42 -0.63 4.08 7.02
C ARG A 42 0.46 4.83 6.25
N ALA A 43 1.56 4.16 5.93
CA ALA A 43 2.63 4.76 5.13
C ALA A 43 2.17 5.06 3.70
N PHE A 44 1.35 4.19 3.12
CA PHE A 44 0.74 4.41 1.80
C PHE A 44 -0.22 5.60 1.81
N GLN A 45 -1.11 5.68 2.79
CA GLN A 45 -2.06 6.81 2.95
C GLN A 45 -1.33 8.15 3.02
N ARG A 46 -0.25 8.27 3.80
CA ARG A 46 0.56 9.50 3.87
C ARG A 46 1.03 9.96 2.49
N ARG A 47 1.53 9.04 1.67
CA ARG A 47 1.97 9.36 0.30
C ARG A 47 0.83 9.76 -0.61
N THR A 48 -0.36 9.16 -0.44
CA THR A 48 -1.56 9.59 -1.17
C THR A 48 -1.97 11.02 -0.79
N ASP A 49 -1.81 11.39 0.48
CA ASP A 49 -2.14 12.72 0.98
C ASP A 49 -1.10 13.76 0.57
N ASP A 50 0.17 13.39 0.54
CA ASP A 50 1.24 14.24 0.02
C ASP A 50 1.03 14.53 -1.48
N LEU A 51 0.61 13.52 -2.26
CA LEU A 51 0.27 13.71 -3.67
C LEU A 51 -0.98 14.60 -3.84
N ALA A 52 -1.99 14.44 -2.98
CA ALA A 52 -3.15 15.32 -2.97
C ALA A 52 -2.77 16.78 -2.67
N ARG A 53 -1.88 17.02 -1.70
CA ARG A 53 -1.34 18.36 -1.42
C ARG A 53 -0.60 18.91 -2.62
N LEU A 54 0.24 18.09 -3.26
CA LEU A 54 0.99 18.50 -4.44
C LEU A 54 0.07 18.90 -5.60
N ILE A 55 -1.06 18.20 -5.80
CA ILE A 55 -2.09 18.60 -6.77
C ILE A 55 -2.68 19.97 -6.43
N ILE A 56 -2.92 20.27 -5.17
CA ILE A 56 -3.59 21.50 -4.75
C ILE A 56 -2.63 22.70 -4.71
N SER A 57 -1.41 22.52 -4.21
CA SER A 57 -0.58 23.63 -3.72
C SER A 57 0.74 23.85 -4.44
N SER A 58 1.09 23.05 -5.44
CA SER A 58 2.31 23.25 -6.24
C SER A 58 2.00 23.98 -7.56
N ASP A 59 2.99 24.30 -8.38
CA ASP A 59 2.81 24.65 -9.79
C ASP A 59 3.34 23.56 -10.72
N LEU A 60 3.45 22.33 -10.20
CA LEU A 60 4.00 21.22 -10.96
C LEU A 60 3.10 20.90 -12.17
N PRO A 61 3.66 20.74 -13.38
CA PRO A 61 2.90 20.31 -14.55
C PRO A 61 2.11 19.03 -14.28
N TRP A 62 0.89 18.96 -14.83
CA TRP A 62 0.03 17.80 -14.59
C TRP A 62 0.65 16.47 -15.06
N VAL A 63 1.47 16.50 -16.13
CA VAL A 63 2.22 15.32 -16.59
C VAL A 63 3.13 14.74 -15.50
N ASP A 64 3.82 15.59 -14.74
CA ASP A 64 4.70 15.14 -13.66
C ASP A 64 3.90 14.60 -12.47
N ILE A 65 2.70 15.14 -12.25
CA ILE A 65 1.76 14.63 -11.25
C ILE A 65 1.25 13.24 -11.66
N GLU A 66 0.88 13.05 -12.93
CA GLU A 66 0.45 11.74 -13.46
C GLU A 66 1.53 10.68 -13.30
N ILE A 67 2.80 11.02 -13.58
CA ILE A 67 3.93 10.11 -13.35
C ILE A 67 3.97 9.65 -11.88
N ARG A 68 3.74 10.57 -10.93
CA ARG A 68 3.69 10.24 -9.49
C ARG A 68 2.46 9.40 -9.13
N ILE A 69 1.31 9.65 -9.76
CA ILE A 69 0.09 8.82 -9.58
C ILE A 69 0.37 7.39 -10.03
N GLU A 70 0.97 7.19 -11.22
CA GLU A 70 1.29 5.86 -11.73
C GLU A 70 2.37 5.15 -10.89
N ALA A 71 3.35 5.89 -10.37
CA ALA A 71 4.32 5.32 -9.42
C ALA A 71 3.64 4.83 -8.13
N LEU A 72 2.70 5.62 -7.59
CA LEU A 72 1.93 5.27 -6.40
C LEU A 72 1.01 4.07 -6.64
N ARG A 73 0.42 3.96 -7.85
CA ARG A 73 -0.36 2.79 -8.28
C ARG A 73 0.48 1.51 -8.27
N ARG A 74 1.64 1.51 -8.94
CA ARG A 74 2.56 0.35 -8.98
C ARG A 74 3.00 -0.06 -7.60
N GLU A 75 3.17 0.91 -6.71
CA GLU A 75 3.46 0.62 -5.32
C GLU A 75 2.28 -0.02 -4.59
N ALA A 76 1.04 0.42 -4.83
CA ALA A 76 -0.15 -0.21 -4.28
C ALA A 76 -0.25 -1.68 -4.72
N GLU A 77 0.01 -1.97 -5.99
CA GLU A 77 0.05 -3.33 -6.55
C GLU A 77 1.11 -4.18 -5.84
N ARG A 78 2.31 -3.64 -5.62
CA ARG A 78 3.38 -4.34 -4.90
C ARG A 78 3.08 -4.57 -3.41
N LEU A 79 2.45 -3.61 -2.74
CA LEU A 79 2.17 -3.69 -1.29
C LEU A 79 0.92 -4.50 -0.97
N PHE A 80 -0.08 -4.47 -1.86
CA PHE A 80 -1.41 -5.04 -1.67
C PHE A 80 -1.89 -5.78 -2.95
N PRO A 81 -1.24 -6.88 -3.36
CA PRO A 81 -1.50 -7.56 -4.63
C PRO A 81 -2.92 -8.12 -4.78
N LEU A 82 -3.66 -8.30 -3.68
CA LEU A 82 -5.07 -8.73 -3.73
C LEU A 82 -6.06 -7.56 -3.80
N ARG A 83 -5.57 -6.32 -3.82
CA ARG A 83 -6.38 -5.09 -3.70
C ARG A 83 -6.07 -4.07 -4.79
N GLU A 84 -5.49 -4.48 -5.91
CA GLU A 84 -5.04 -3.59 -6.99
C GLU A 84 -6.15 -2.66 -7.48
N HIS A 85 -7.34 -3.22 -7.73
CA HIS A 85 -8.54 -2.50 -8.16
C HIS A 85 -8.98 -1.39 -7.20
N VAL A 86 -8.65 -1.50 -5.90
CA VAL A 86 -9.00 -0.48 -4.90
C VAL A 86 -8.33 0.84 -5.21
N PHE A 87 -7.13 0.80 -5.78
CA PHE A 87 -6.44 2.02 -6.19
C PHE A 87 -7.22 2.80 -7.24
N ASP A 88 -7.59 2.11 -8.31
CA ASP A 88 -8.31 2.71 -9.44
C ASP A 88 -9.75 3.11 -9.08
N LEU A 89 -10.38 2.43 -8.11
CA LEU A 89 -11.74 2.77 -7.68
C LEU A 89 -11.79 3.96 -6.71
N ILE A 90 -10.74 4.17 -5.90
CA ILE A 90 -10.78 5.17 -4.82
C ILE A 90 -9.83 6.33 -5.10
N TYR A 91 -8.55 6.04 -5.30
CA TYR A 91 -7.51 7.07 -5.36
C TYR A 91 -7.48 7.78 -6.71
N ARG A 92 -7.65 7.06 -7.82
CA ARG A 92 -7.69 7.69 -9.16
C ARG A 92 -8.85 8.70 -9.29
N PRO A 93 -10.12 8.37 -8.95
CA PRO A 93 -11.21 9.36 -8.97
C PRO A 93 -11.00 10.52 -7.99
N ARG A 94 -10.33 10.28 -6.85
CA ARG A 94 -9.96 11.35 -5.90
C ARG A 94 -9.01 12.35 -6.56
N PHE A 95 -7.94 11.89 -7.20
CA PHE A 95 -6.96 12.77 -7.83
C PHE A 95 -7.54 13.51 -9.05
N GLU A 96 -8.36 12.85 -9.86
CA GLU A 96 -9.07 13.48 -10.99
C GLU A 96 -10.03 14.58 -10.53
N ARG A 97 -10.70 14.39 -9.39
CA ARG A 97 -11.54 15.43 -8.80
C ARG A 97 -10.71 16.62 -8.33
N LEU A 98 -9.59 16.37 -7.66
CA LEU A 98 -8.68 17.44 -7.23
C LEU A 98 -8.11 18.21 -8.41
N ARG A 99 -7.71 17.52 -9.49
CA ARG A 99 -7.31 18.13 -10.76
C ARG A 99 -8.38 19.09 -11.28
N ARG A 100 -9.61 18.59 -11.45
CA ARG A 100 -10.73 19.37 -11.98
C ARG A 100 -11.03 20.62 -11.14
N GLN A 101 -10.91 20.52 -9.82
CA GLN A 101 -11.21 21.61 -8.90
C GLN A 101 -10.11 22.69 -8.83
N TRP A 102 -8.83 22.30 -8.96
CA TRP A 102 -7.70 23.19 -8.64
C TRP A 102 -6.76 23.47 -9.81
N ARG A 103 -6.82 22.68 -10.90
CA ARG A 103 -5.88 22.77 -12.04
C ARG A 103 -6.54 23.07 -13.37
N GLU A 104 -7.85 22.86 -13.51
CA GLU A 104 -8.57 23.13 -14.74
C GLU A 104 -9.29 24.48 -14.65
N PRO A 105 -8.83 25.52 -15.38
CA PRO A 105 -9.52 26.80 -15.41
C PRO A 105 -10.82 26.65 -16.21
N GLY A 106 -11.94 26.42 -15.53
CA GLY A 106 -13.20 26.28 -16.26
C GLY A 106 -14.50 26.01 -15.50
N ARG A 107 -14.51 25.67 -14.20
CA ARG A 107 -15.75 25.61 -13.40
C ARG A 107 -15.48 25.98 -11.95
N GLU A 108 -15.75 27.25 -11.62
CA GLU A 108 -16.06 27.77 -10.27
C GLU A 108 -15.43 27.00 -9.09
N GLY A 109 -14.16 27.30 -8.78
CA GLY A 109 -13.60 27.10 -7.44
C GLY A 109 -13.79 28.38 -6.59
N PRO A 110 -14.01 28.28 -5.26
CA PRO A 110 -14.48 29.41 -4.46
C PRO A 110 -13.45 30.54 -4.45
N ARG A 111 -13.97 31.76 -4.62
CA ARG A 111 -13.25 33.04 -4.47
C ARG A 111 -12.78 33.25 -3.03
#